data_AF-A0A846J584-F1
#
_entry.id   AF-A0A846J584-F1
#
_cell.length_a   1.000
_cell.length_b   1.000
_cell.length_c   1.000
_cell.angle_alpha   90.00
_cell.angle_beta   90.00
_cell.angle_gamma   90.00
#
_symmetry.space_group_name_H-M   'P 1'
#
loop_
_entity.id
_entity.type
_entity.pdbx_description
1 polymer ?
#
loop_
_entity_poly.entity_id
_entity_poly.type
_entity_poly.pdbx_seq_one_letter_code
_entity_poly.pdbx_strand_id
1 'polypeptide(L)'
;MKKIMIIRSANLKVINNLIKFINNKFQEEVKIYCLTNESGYENLRLQHRNIKFLIYKYNIFGYKFLRKDKSLLNSINKNIYDELYIPSSYDHFEDLYNVLEIASKIKSKKYILYDCNSNMKEITLSYYDIVLTNLHRKLIKIMLTITEKFYSIIRKIYTRGILNKVLKKDVRVDIGDKFLKDIILYNNRFDYYKCYIELAKAKGYIVTSLIDYINNYKDSNESVLILRHDVDSKTDNTKKMFEIECKKKVYSTYYFRWETFNKELINNINQNEFEVGLHYETLAEYCIKNNILTVNKEQIDECREILRQEIIDFNKKANVKVKTVANHGHPYNIHLKVSNNILLEDRDYRYFGVELEAYDKKLYEDYIVTHIMDNNIMVNYGFSYKSNPIEAIKRGDKVIVFLAHPEHWRYSLNDRLKMYLNYKNGNYVKSTYREFVRILKEGIL
;
A
#
# COMPACT_ATOMS: atom_id res chain seq x y z
N MET A 1 18.24 -43.18 -2.59
CA MET A 1 17.02 -42.44 -2.15
C MET A 1 17.41 -41.07 -1.60
N LYS A 2 17.09 -40.01 -2.35
CA LYS A 2 17.41 -38.62 -1.96
C LYS A 2 16.48 -38.13 -0.85
N LYS A 3 16.98 -37.29 0.05
CA LYS A 3 16.20 -36.67 1.13
C LYS A 3 16.01 -35.19 0.85
N ILE A 4 14.78 -34.75 0.68
CA ILE A 4 14.45 -33.35 0.36
C ILE A 4 13.69 -32.72 1.52
N MET A 5 14.07 -31.51 1.91
CA MET A 5 13.37 -30.72 2.93
C MET A 5 12.62 -29.57 2.28
N ILE A 6 11.38 -29.34 2.70
CA ILE A 6 10.61 -28.13 2.41
C ILE A 6 10.38 -27.42 3.74
N ILE A 7 10.69 -26.12 3.82
CA ILE A 7 10.48 -25.31 5.03
C ILE A 7 9.43 -24.24 4.78
N ARG A 8 8.41 -24.20 5.64
CA ARG A 8 7.25 -23.29 5.61
C ARG A 8 6.23 -23.70 4.54
N SER A 9 4.95 -23.52 4.85
CA SER A 9 3.86 -23.64 3.87
C SER A 9 3.78 -22.38 2.99
N ALA A 10 3.55 -22.58 1.70
CA ALA A 10 3.07 -21.56 0.78
C ALA A 10 1.61 -21.89 0.41
N ASN A 11 1.00 -21.11 -0.48
CA ASN A 11 -0.30 -21.49 -1.01
C ASN A 11 -0.23 -22.87 -1.69
N LEU A 12 -1.37 -23.56 -1.74
CA LEU A 12 -1.45 -24.96 -2.17
C LEU A 12 -0.93 -25.15 -3.61
N LYS A 13 -1.20 -24.20 -4.50
CA LYS A 13 -0.73 -24.21 -5.89
C LYS A 13 0.79 -24.24 -5.98
N VAL A 14 1.47 -23.38 -5.21
CA VAL A 14 2.94 -23.32 -5.19
C VAL A 14 3.55 -24.60 -4.65
N ILE A 15 3.01 -25.14 -3.55
CA ILE A 15 3.49 -26.40 -2.97
C ILE A 15 3.28 -27.57 -3.95
N ASN A 16 2.13 -27.66 -4.61
CA ASN A 16 1.84 -28.71 -5.60
C ASN A 16 2.81 -28.65 -6.78
N ASN A 17 3.08 -27.44 -7.30
CA ASN A 17 4.04 -27.24 -8.38
C ASN A 17 5.46 -27.64 -7.95
N LEU A 18 5.88 -27.24 -6.74
CA LEU A 18 7.19 -27.60 -6.19
C LEU A 18 7.35 -29.11 -6.03
N ILE A 19 6.33 -29.81 -5.51
CA ILE A 19 6.39 -31.27 -5.34
C ILE A 19 6.47 -31.96 -6.70
N LYS A 20 5.66 -31.53 -7.68
CA LYS A 20 5.72 -32.05 -9.05
C LYS A 20 7.11 -31.85 -9.66
N PHE A 21 7.69 -30.67 -9.45
CA PHE A 21 9.05 -30.37 -9.88
C PHE A 21 10.10 -31.29 -9.24
N ILE A 22 10.05 -31.48 -7.91
CA ILE A 22 10.99 -32.35 -7.18
C ILE A 22 10.91 -33.79 -7.72
N ASN A 23 9.69 -34.33 -7.90
CA ASN A 23 9.49 -35.68 -8.40
C ASN A 23 9.99 -35.86 -9.84
N ASN A 24 9.81 -34.84 -10.71
CA ASN A 24 10.30 -34.89 -12.08
C ASN A 24 11.82 -34.73 -12.17
N LYS A 25 12.41 -33.92 -11.27
CA LYS A 25 13.85 -33.62 -11.26
C LYS A 25 14.69 -34.85 -10.90
N PHE A 26 14.19 -35.70 -10.02
CA PHE A 26 14.95 -36.86 -9.54
C PHE A 26 14.38 -38.14 -10.14
N GLN A 27 15.18 -38.82 -10.96
CA GLN A 27 14.84 -40.09 -11.60
C GLN A 27 14.86 -41.29 -10.62
N GLU A 28 15.23 -41.06 -9.37
CA GLU A 28 15.26 -42.07 -8.28
C GLU A 28 14.17 -41.76 -7.24
N GLU A 29 13.82 -42.75 -6.42
CA GLU A 29 12.89 -42.55 -5.30
C GLU A 29 13.38 -41.44 -4.35
N VAL A 30 12.48 -40.51 -4.01
CA VAL A 30 12.75 -39.33 -3.17
C VAL A 30 11.92 -39.40 -1.90
N LYS A 31 12.55 -39.11 -0.76
CA LYS A 31 11.88 -38.94 0.52
C LYS A 31 11.74 -37.46 0.87
N ILE A 32 10.51 -36.95 0.83
CA ILE A 32 10.21 -35.54 1.09
C ILE A 32 9.80 -35.34 2.56
N TYR A 33 10.43 -34.35 3.20
CA TYR A 33 10.12 -33.88 4.54
C TYR A 33 9.58 -32.45 4.43
N CYS A 34 8.51 -32.14 5.17
CA CYS A 34 7.92 -30.81 5.17
C CYS A 34 7.79 -30.27 6.59
N LEU A 35 8.57 -29.22 6.91
CA LEU A 35 8.44 -28.46 8.14
C LEU A 35 7.37 -27.38 7.95
N THR A 36 6.20 -27.54 8.58
CA THR A 36 5.03 -26.66 8.42
C THR A 36 4.30 -26.45 9.74
N ASN A 37 3.50 -25.39 9.85
CA ASN A 37 2.56 -25.21 10.97
C ASN A 37 1.34 -26.14 10.82
N GLU A 38 0.50 -26.19 11.86
CA GLU A 38 -0.71 -27.04 11.89
C GLU A 38 -1.66 -26.74 10.72
N SER A 39 -1.94 -25.47 10.44
CA SER A 39 -2.78 -25.08 9.29
C SER A 39 -2.21 -25.59 7.96
N GLY A 40 -0.90 -25.48 7.73
CA GLY A 40 -0.28 -26.00 6.51
C GLY A 40 -0.27 -27.53 6.46
N TYR A 41 -0.15 -28.22 7.59
CA TYR A 41 -0.28 -29.68 7.65
C TYR A 41 -1.69 -30.13 7.26
N GLU A 42 -2.72 -29.52 7.84
CA GLU A 42 -4.13 -29.81 7.52
C GLU A 42 -4.42 -29.64 6.02
N ASN A 43 -3.90 -28.58 5.42
CA ASN A 43 -4.06 -28.31 3.98
C ASN A 43 -3.32 -29.29 3.06
N LEU A 44 -2.19 -29.85 3.49
CA LEU A 44 -1.31 -30.65 2.63
C LEU A 44 -1.46 -32.16 2.80
N ARG A 45 -1.84 -32.64 4.00
CA ARG A 45 -1.81 -34.07 4.34
C ARG A 45 -2.75 -34.94 3.49
N LEU A 46 -3.88 -34.37 3.04
CA LEU A 46 -4.88 -35.11 2.26
C LEU A 46 -4.41 -35.35 0.82
N GLN A 47 -3.64 -34.42 0.25
CA GLN A 47 -3.17 -34.48 -1.14
C GLN A 47 -1.81 -35.19 -1.28
N HIS A 48 -0.99 -35.20 -0.21
CA HIS A 48 0.39 -35.68 -0.27
C HIS A 48 0.71 -36.69 0.83
N ARG A 49 0.22 -37.93 0.66
CA ARG A 49 0.41 -39.02 1.65
C ARG A 49 1.87 -39.47 1.82
N ASN A 50 2.71 -39.22 0.83
CA ASN A 50 4.12 -39.67 0.81
C ASN A 50 5.09 -38.66 1.47
N ILE A 51 4.58 -37.52 1.97
CA ILE A 51 5.39 -36.50 2.64
C ILE A 51 5.45 -36.79 4.14
N LYS A 52 6.67 -36.77 4.69
CA LYS A 52 6.86 -36.80 6.14
C LYS A 52 6.76 -35.40 6.73
N PHE A 53 5.65 -35.10 7.39
CA PHE A 53 5.42 -33.81 8.02
C PHE A 53 6.15 -33.69 9.37
N LEU A 54 6.74 -32.51 9.59
CA LEU A 54 7.35 -32.07 10.83
C LEU A 54 6.57 -30.84 11.31
N ILE A 55 5.73 -31.01 12.34
CA ILE A 55 4.74 -30.00 12.72
C ILE A 55 5.35 -28.98 13.67
N TYR A 56 5.33 -27.73 13.25
CA TYR A 56 5.81 -26.57 13.98
C TYR A 56 4.65 -25.91 14.74
N LYS A 57 4.67 -26.01 16.07
CA LYS A 57 3.54 -25.66 16.96
C LYS A 57 3.33 -24.15 17.20
N TYR A 58 4.19 -23.29 16.65
CA TYR A 58 4.08 -21.84 16.86
C TYR A 58 3.57 -21.14 15.62
N ASN A 59 2.69 -20.15 15.80
CA ASN A 59 2.14 -19.36 14.68
C ASN A 59 3.22 -18.55 13.94
N ILE A 60 4.30 -18.19 14.61
CA ILE A 60 5.44 -17.45 14.04
C ILE A 60 6.58 -18.41 13.73
N PHE A 61 6.81 -18.65 12.43
CA PHE A 61 7.95 -19.42 11.93
C PHE A 61 9.27 -18.70 12.25
N GLY A 62 10.01 -19.11 13.27
CA GLY A 62 11.29 -18.51 13.62
C GLY A 62 12.14 -19.34 14.59
N TYR A 63 13.45 -19.32 14.37
CA TYR A 63 14.39 -20.23 15.03
C TYR A 63 14.38 -20.12 16.57
N LYS A 64 14.14 -18.92 17.12
CA LYS A 64 14.01 -18.70 18.58
C LYS A 64 12.92 -19.56 19.22
N PHE A 65 11.85 -19.88 18.50
CA PHE A 65 10.78 -20.74 18.99
C PHE A 65 11.05 -22.20 18.62
N LEU A 66 11.57 -22.49 17.42
CA LEU A 66 12.00 -23.83 17.03
C LEU A 66 12.95 -24.45 18.06
N ARG A 67 13.93 -23.68 18.57
CA ARG A 67 14.90 -24.16 19.56
C ARG A 67 14.31 -24.57 20.91
N LYS A 68 13.08 -24.15 21.21
CA LYS A 68 12.37 -24.56 22.42
C LYS A 68 11.80 -25.99 22.27
N ASP A 69 11.52 -26.43 21.04
CA ASP A 69 11.06 -27.77 20.74
C ASP A 69 12.24 -28.69 20.39
N LYS A 70 12.91 -29.21 21.42
CA LYS A 70 14.06 -30.10 21.27
C LYS A 70 13.72 -31.38 20.50
N SER A 71 12.49 -31.88 20.64
CA SER A 71 12.04 -33.11 19.96
C SER A 71 11.93 -32.89 18.45
N LEU A 72 11.33 -31.77 18.04
CA LEU A 72 11.22 -31.38 16.64
C LEU A 72 12.60 -31.11 16.02
N LEU A 73 13.47 -30.39 16.72
CA LEU A 73 14.85 -30.16 16.28
C LEU A 73 15.63 -31.45 16.09
N ASN A 74 15.55 -32.39 17.04
CA ASN A 74 16.19 -33.68 16.93
C ASN A 74 15.64 -34.44 15.71
N SER A 75 14.34 -34.36 15.45
CA SER A 75 13.71 -35.00 14.29
C SER A 75 14.17 -34.40 12.96
N ILE A 76 14.34 -33.08 12.89
CA ILE A 76 14.90 -32.37 11.74
C ILE A 76 16.36 -32.80 11.50
N ASN A 77 17.18 -32.77 12.55
CA ASN A 77 18.63 -32.97 12.51
C ASN A 77 19.07 -34.43 12.40
N LYS A 78 18.13 -35.39 12.51
CA LYS A 78 18.38 -36.82 12.23
C LYS A 78 18.81 -37.09 10.78
N ASN A 79 18.60 -36.15 9.87
CA ASN A 79 18.94 -36.29 8.46
C ASN A 79 19.87 -35.17 8.00
N ILE A 80 20.69 -35.50 7.00
CA ILE A 80 21.31 -34.53 6.11
C ILE A 80 20.49 -34.56 4.83
N TYR A 81 20.03 -33.40 4.37
CA TYR A 81 19.17 -33.28 3.19
C TYR A 81 20.00 -32.96 1.95
N ASP A 82 19.67 -33.58 0.83
CA ASP A 82 20.34 -33.31 -0.45
C ASP A 82 19.99 -31.90 -0.94
N GLU A 83 18.72 -31.50 -0.83
CA GLU A 83 18.27 -30.15 -1.13
C GLU A 83 17.20 -29.69 -0.13
N LEU A 84 17.21 -28.39 0.16
CA LEU A 84 16.25 -27.72 1.02
C LEU A 84 15.59 -26.58 0.25
N TYR A 85 14.27 -26.66 0.10
CA TYR A 85 13.44 -25.68 -0.60
C TYR A 85 12.71 -24.77 0.38
N ILE A 86 12.70 -23.47 0.07
CA ILE A 86 11.98 -22.42 0.79
C ILE A 86 10.95 -21.81 -0.17
N PRO A 87 9.71 -22.30 -0.18
CA PRO A 87 8.67 -21.81 -1.08
C PRO A 87 8.12 -20.45 -0.63
N SER A 88 7.75 -19.61 -1.61
CA SER A 88 7.07 -18.33 -1.44
C SER A 88 5.80 -18.26 -2.29
N SER A 89 4.71 -17.74 -1.72
CA SER A 89 3.49 -17.43 -2.49
C SER A 89 3.62 -16.16 -3.35
N TYR A 90 4.75 -15.47 -3.25
CA TYR A 90 5.04 -14.21 -3.95
C TYR A 90 6.31 -14.37 -4.79
N ASP A 91 6.44 -13.56 -5.84
CA ASP A 91 7.60 -13.48 -6.74
C ASP A 91 8.83 -12.77 -6.11
N HIS A 92 8.65 -12.25 -4.90
CA HIS A 92 9.69 -11.65 -4.08
C HIS A 92 9.79 -12.34 -2.72
N PHE A 93 11.01 -12.35 -2.17
CA PHE A 93 11.38 -13.07 -0.95
C PHE A 93 11.46 -12.15 0.27
N GLU A 94 10.45 -11.28 0.46
CA GLU A 94 10.40 -10.38 1.60
C GLU A 94 10.11 -11.14 2.92
N ASP A 95 10.70 -10.65 4.01
CA ASP A 95 10.46 -11.13 5.39
C ASP A 95 10.74 -12.63 5.65
N LEU A 96 11.49 -13.31 4.76
CA LEU A 96 11.95 -14.68 4.96
C LEU A 96 13.06 -14.84 6.00
N TYR A 97 13.51 -13.76 6.66
CA TYR A 97 14.62 -13.80 7.60
C TYR A 97 14.50 -14.94 8.64
N ASN A 98 13.33 -15.06 9.27
CA ASN A 98 13.12 -16.08 10.30
C ASN A 98 13.16 -17.51 9.73
N VAL A 99 12.77 -17.67 8.46
CA VAL A 99 12.78 -18.93 7.73
C VAL A 99 14.20 -19.27 7.28
N LEU A 100 14.95 -18.29 6.79
CA LEU A 100 16.37 -18.42 6.44
C LEU A 100 17.22 -18.75 7.66
N GLU A 101 16.91 -18.15 8.82
CA GLU A 101 17.56 -18.50 10.09
C GLU A 101 17.33 -19.97 10.46
N ILE A 102 16.08 -20.47 10.32
CA ILE A 102 15.79 -21.90 10.50
C ILE A 102 16.57 -22.73 9.47
N ALA A 103 16.49 -22.40 8.19
CA ALA A 103 17.14 -23.12 7.10
C ALA A 103 18.65 -23.24 7.31
N SER A 104 19.30 -22.16 7.77
CA SER A 104 20.75 -22.13 8.07
C SER A 104 21.18 -23.08 9.20
N LYS A 105 20.23 -23.58 9.99
CA LYS A 105 20.45 -24.55 11.08
C LYS A 105 20.13 -25.99 10.69
N ILE A 106 19.57 -26.20 9.50
CA ILE A 106 19.29 -27.53 8.95
C ILE A 106 20.45 -27.91 8.02
N LYS A 107 21.03 -29.10 8.25
CA LYS A 107 22.12 -29.62 7.42
C LYS A 107 21.58 -29.99 6.03
N SER A 108 21.91 -29.19 5.01
CA SER A 108 21.60 -29.50 3.61
C SER A 108 22.76 -29.17 2.69
N LYS A 109 22.90 -29.91 1.58
CA LYS A 109 23.94 -29.64 0.55
C LYS A 109 23.60 -28.42 -0.30
N LYS A 110 22.31 -28.12 -0.49
CA LYS A 110 21.82 -26.98 -1.27
C LYS A 110 20.62 -26.31 -0.61
N TYR A 111 20.57 -24.99 -0.69
CA TYR A 111 19.43 -24.19 -0.24
C TYR A 111 18.84 -23.46 -1.44
N ILE A 112 17.54 -23.63 -1.68
CA ILE A 112 16.87 -23.18 -2.90
C ILE A 112 15.64 -22.38 -2.50
N LEU A 113 15.56 -21.14 -2.98
CA LEU A 113 14.36 -20.33 -2.95
C LEU A 113 13.47 -20.71 -4.15
N TYR A 114 12.17 -20.87 -3.93
CA TYR A 114 11.19 -21.22 -4.97
C TYR A 114 9.98 -20.28 -4.89
N ASP A 115 9.68 -19.53 -5.94
CA ASP A 115 8.60 -18.54 -5.93
C ASP A 115 7.29 -19.02 -6.58
N CYS A 116 6.27 -18.16 -6.62
CA CYS A 116 4.97 -18.49 -7.19
C CYS A 116 4.96 -18.64 -8.71
N ASN A 117 5.97 -18.12 -9.39
CA ASN A 117 6.19 -18.23 -10.83
C ASN A 117 7.07 -19.44 -11.18
N SER A 118 7.43 -20.28 -10.19
CA SER A 118 8.33 -21.43 -10.33
C SER A 118 9.77 -21.06 -10.65
N ASN A 119 10.19 -19.82 -10.37
CA ASN A 119 11.58 -19.44 -10.44
C ASN A 119 12.35 -20.03 -9.26
N MET A 120 13.58 -20.45 -9.51
CA MET A 120 14.48 -21.01 -8.51
C MET A 120 15.74 -20.19 -8.37
N LYS A 121 16.17 -19.97 -7.13
CA LYS A 121 17.45 -19.33 -6.81
C LYS A 121 18.19 -20.14 -5.74
N GLU A 122 19.32 -20.72 -6.11
CA GLU A 122 20.24 -21.33 -5.15
C GLU A 122 20.89 -20.22 -4.30
N ILE A 123 20.94 -20.41 -2.99
CA ILE A 123 21.50 -19.44 -2.04
C ILE A 123 22.54 -20.10 -1.14
N THR A 124 23.57 -19.34 -0.78
CA THR A 124 24.51 -19.73 0.27
C THR A 124 24.00 -19.21 1.61
N LEU A 125 23.80 -20.11 2.58
CA LEU A 125 23.39 -19.73 3.93
C LEU A 125 24.57 -19.82 4.90
N SER A 126 25.03 -18.66 5.35
CA SER A 126 25.91 -18.54 6.51
C SER A 126 25.07 -18.08 7.70
N TYR A 127 25.02 -18.87 8.77
CA TYR A 127 24.33 -18.46 10.00
C TYR A 127 24.88 -17.13 10.54
N TYR A 128 26.19 -16.92 10.43
CA TYR A 128 26.83 -15.69 10.89
C TYR A 128 26.38 -14.48 10.08
N ASP A 129 26.28 -14.60 8.75
CA ASP A 129 25.84 -13.48 7.90
C ASP A 129 24.37 -13.13 8.15
N ILE A 130 23.54 -14.15 8.39
CA ILE A 130 22.14 -13.98 8.77
C ILE A 130 22.03 -13.27 10.12
N VAL A 131 22.75 -13.75 11.15
CA VAL A 131 22.77 -13.12 12.48
C VAL A 131 23.30 -11.69 12.43
N LEU A 132 24.38 -11.44 11.70
CA LEU A 132 24.98 -10.11 11.54
C LEU A 132 23.99 -9.16 10.85
N THR A 133 23.32 -9.62 9.79
CA THR A 133 22.26 -8.87 9.11
C THR A 133 21.11 -8.51 10.06
N ASN A 134 20.73 -9.42 10.96
CA ASN A 134 19.68 -9.16 11.95
C ASN A 134 20.11 -8.18 13.03
N LEU A 135 21.32 -8.33 13.55
CA LEU A 135 21.89 -7.40 14.51
C LEU A 135 21.94 -6.00 13.90
N HIS A 136 22.42 -5.89 12.65
CA HIS A 136 22.43 -4.65 11.90
C HIS A 136 21.03 -4.05 11.74
N ARG A 137 20.03 -4.86 11.33
CA ARG A 137 18.62 -4.43 11.24
C ARG A 137 18.06 -3.95 12.58
N LYS A 138 18.37 -4.62 13.68
CA LYS A 138 17.95 -4.20 15.03
C LYS A 138 18.59 -2.87 15.45
N LEU A 139 19.88 -2.71 15.19
CA LEU A 139 20.59 -1.45 15.45
C LEU A 139 19.98 -0.29 14.64
N ILE A 140 19.69 -0.51 13.35
CA ILE A 140 18.99 0.49 12.52
C ILE A 140 17.62 0.81 13.11
N LYS A 141 16.82 -0.17 13.53
CA LYS A 141 15.51 0.09 14.15
C LYS A 141 15.61 0.94 15.42
N ILE A 142 16.58 0.66 16.28
CA ILE A 142 16.85 1.46 17.49
C ILE A 142 17.21 2.89 17.10
N MET A 143 18.14 3.05 16.15
CA MET A 143 18.54 4.36 15.63
C MET A 143 17.33 5.14 15.08
N LEU A 144 16.52 4.53 14.20
CA LEU A 144 15.33 5.15 13.60
C LEU A 144 14.30 5.58 14.65
N THR A 145 14.21 4.86 15.76
CA THR A 145 13.31 5.17 16.88
C THR A 145 13.82 6.35 17.69
N ILE A 146 15.12 6.37 18.01
CA ILE A 146 15.77 7.48 18.73
C ILE A 146 15.66 8.77 17.90
N THR A 147 15.95 8.70 16.60
CA THR A 147 15.88 9.86 15.72
C THR A 147 14.46 10.41 15.56
N GLU A 148 13.44 9.55 15.45
CA GLU A 148 12.02 10.00 15.40
C GLU A 148 11.63 10.72 16.70
N LYS A 149 12.01 10.16 17.86
CA LYS A 149 11.76 10.80 19.17
C LYS A 149 12.44 12.16 19.26
N PHE A 150 13.73 12.23 18.95
CA PHE A 150 14.47 13.50 18.98
C PHE A 150 13.86 14.53 18.03
N TYR A 151 13.51 14.12 16.81
CA TYR A 151 12.87 15.02 15.86
C TYR A 151 11.53 15.56 16.37
N SER A 152 10.72 14.74 17.03
CA SER A 152 9.43 15.18 17.58
C SER A 152 9.56 16.38 18.53
N ILE A 153 10.70 16.53 19.21
CA ILE A 153 11.01 17.65 20.11
C ILE A 153 11.31 18.94 19.33
N ILE A 154 12.10 18.85 18.24
CA ILE A 154 12.57 20.03 17.48
C ILE A 154 11.70 20.37 16.26
N ARG A 155 10.70 19.54 15.95
CA ARG A 155 9.84 19.60 14.75
C ARG A 155 9.32 20.99 14.42
N LYS A 156 8.88 21.76 15.42
CA LYS A 156 8.27 23.09 15.21
C LYS A 156 9.22 24.08 14.50
N ILE A 157 10.51 24.06 14.88
CA ILE A 157 11.53 24.92 14.27
C ILE A 157 11.81 24.44 12.83
N TYR A 158 11.87 23.13 12.65
CA TYR A 158 12.13 22.51 11.36
C TYR A 158 11.04 22.86 10.32
N THR A 159 9.75 22.71 10.64
CA THR A 159 8.65 23.03 9.72
C THR A 159 8.68 24.49 9.28
N ARG A 160 8.92 25.44 10.22
CA ARG A 160 9.08 26.87 9.87
C ARG A 160 10.27 27.10 8.93
N GLY A 161 11.36 26.37 9.14
CA GLY A 161 12.54 26.40 8.27
C GLY A 161 12.25 25.93 6.84
N ILE A 162 11.41 24.90 6.66
CA ILE A 162 10.98 24.43 5.34
C ILE A 162 10.18 25.52 4.62
N LEU A 163 9.11 26.01 5.25
CA LEU A 163 8.24 27.01 4.64
C LEU A 163 9.00 28.28 4.24
N ASN A 164 9.88 28.77 5.12
CA ASN A 164 10.72 29.93 4.82
C ASN A 164 11.62 29.72 3.60
N LYS A 165 12.14 28.51 3.38
CA LYS A 165 12.96 28.22 2.20
C LYS A 165 12.12 28.24 0.93
N VAL A 166 10.93 27.66 0.97
CA VAL A 166 10.02 27.66 -0.19
C VAL A 166 9.59 29.08 -0.55
N LEU A 167 9.22 29.89 0.45
CA LEU A 167 8.74 31.25 0.23
C LEU A 167 9.86 32.25 -0.13
N LYS A 168 11.01 32.21 0.56
CA LYS A 168 12.06 33.24 0.40
C LYS A 168 13.11 32.91 -0.65
N LYS A 169 13.47 31.63 -0.79
CA LYS A 169 14.52 31.19 -1.71
C LYS A 169 13.96 30.65 -3.02
N ASP A 170 12.64 30.55 -3.11
CA ASP A 170 11.92 30.01 -4.25
C ASP A 170 12.44 28.64 -4.74
N VAL A 171 12.88 27.80 -3.80
CA VAL A 171 13.40 26.44 -4.09
C VAL A 171 12.42 25.35 -3.72
N ARG A 172 12.49 24.21 -4.39
CA ARG A 172 11.90 22.96 -3.90
C ARG A 172 12.70 22.39 -2.74
N VAL A 173 11.98 21.82 -1.79
CA VAL A 173 12.50 21.30 -0.51
C VAL A 173 12.14 19.83 -0.29
N ASP A 174 11.26 19.32 -1.12
CA ASP A 174 10.65 18.00 -1.15
C ASP A 174 11.30 17.09 -2.21
N ILE A 175 12.61 17.28 -2.45
CA ILE A 175 13.42 16.50 -3.39
C ILE A 175 14.82 16.23 -2.84
N GLY A 176 15.46 15.23 -3.43
CA GLY A 176 16.86 14.90 -3.21
C GLY A 176 17.13 14.12 -1.93
N ASP A 177 18.42 13.82 -1.72
CA ASP A 177 18.89 12.96 -0.64
C ASP A 177 18.52 13.45 0.75
N LYS A 178 18.53 14.77 0.95
CA LYS A 178 18.15 15.35 2.24
C LYS A 178 16.69 15.03 2.57
N PHE A 179 15.79 15.27 1.64
CA PHE A 179 14.36 15.02 1.81
C PHE A 179 14.06 13.55 2.11
N LEU A 180 14.67 12.63 1.35
CA LEU A 180 14.54 11.19 1.59
C LEU A 180 15.02 10.80 2.98
N LYS A 181 16.21 11.28 3.40
CA LYS A 181 16.74 11.02 4.74
C LYS A 181 15.82 11.59 5.81
N ASP A 182 15.29 12.79 5.63
CA ASP A 182 14.40 13.41 6.61
C ASP A 182 13.17 12.53 6.84
N ILE A 183 12.54 12.02 5.78
CA ILE A 183 11.37 11.15 5.90
C ILE A 183 11.74 9.78 6.46
N ILE A 184 12.82 9.16 5.97
CA ILE A 184 13.24 7.83 6.41
C ILE A 184 13.70 7.86 7.87
N LEU A 185 14.38 8.91 8.34
CA LEU A 185 14.97 8.99 9.69
C LEU A 185 14.06 9.68 10.72
N TYR A 186 13.21 10.61 10.28
CA TYR A 186 12.37 11.39 11.18
C TYR A 186 10.87 11.15 11.02
N ASN A 187 10.46 10.39 10.00
CA ASN A 187 9.05 10.03 9.74
C ASN A 187 8.15 11.27 9.60
N ASN A 188 8.67 12.32 8.98
CA ASN A 188 8.17 13.68 9.09
C ASN A 188 7.50 14.21 7.82
N ARG A 189 7.07 13.35 6.90
CA ARG A 189 6.47 13.79 5.63
C ARG A 189 5.25 14.69 5.82
N PHE A 190 4.47 14.50 6.89
CA PHE A 190 3.41 15.43 7.30
C PHE A 190 3.85 16.89 7.52
N ASP A 191 5.13 17.17 7.73
CA ASP A 191 5.63 18.56 7.78
C ASP A 191 5.71 19.22 6.41
N TYR A 192 5.93 18.43 5.37
CA TYR A 192 5.84 18.87 3.99
C TYR A 192 4.38 19.05 3.58
N TYR A 193 3.48 18.16 4.02
CA TYR A 193 2.03 18.34 3.86
C TYR A 193 1.56 19.71 4.38
N LYS A 194 1.94 20.04 5.61
CA LYS A 194 1.67 21.36 6.21
C LYS A 194 2.26 22.49 5.38
N CYS A 195 3.48 22.32 4.88
CA CYS A 195 4.13 23.31 4.04
C CYS A 195 3.35 23.54 2.74
N TYR A 196 2.76 22.51 2.13
CA TYR A 196 1.97 22.65 0.91
C TYR A 196 0.70 23.48 1.16
N ILE A 197 -0.02 23.19 2.25
CA ILE A 197 -1.19 23.97 2.68
C ILE A 197 -0.80 25.43 2.99
N GLU A 198 0.27 25.63 3.77
CA GLU A 198 0.72 26.98 4.14
C GLU A 198 1.22 27.78 2.93
N LEU A 199 1.89 27.13 1.99
CA LEU A 199 2.30 27.74 0.74
C LEU A 199 1.09 28.17 -0.10
N ALA A 200 0.11 27.30 -0.27
CA ALA A 200 -1.12 27.60 -1.00
C ALA A 200 -1.81 28.84 -0.41
N LYS A 201 -2.02 28.86 0.90
CA LYS A 201 -2.61 30.01 1.61
C LYS A 201 -1.77 31.28 1.46
N ALA A 202 -0.45 31.18 1.59
CA ALA A 202 0.45 32.33 1.41
C ALA A 202 0.46 32.87 -0.03
N LYS A 203 0.05 32.06 -1.02
CA LYS A 203 -0.11 32.44 -2.41
C LYS A 203 -1.56 32.79 -2.78
N GLY A 204 -2.46 32.90 -1.80
CA GLY A 204 -3.84 33.33 -2.01
C GLY A 204 -4.80 32.24 -2.46
N TYR A 205 -4.41 30.96 -2.40
CA TYR A 205 -5.31 29.87 -2.77
C TYR A 205 -6.37 29.63 -1.68
N ILE A 206 -7.60 29.38 -2.11
CA ILE A 206 -8.62 28.72 -1.30
C ILE A 206 -8.27 27.24 -1.19
N VAL A 207 -8.13 26.72 0.03
CA VAL A 207 -7.81 25.31 0.27
C VAL A 207 -9.05 24.62 0.82
N THR A 208 -9.67 23.75 0.03
CA THR A 208 -11.00 23.22 0.35
C THR A 208 -11.27 21.80 -0.18
N SER A 209 -12.45 21.26 0.15
CA SER A 209 -12.96 19.98 -0.32
C SER A 209 -13.49 20.06 -1.75
N LEU A 210 -13.69 18.90 -2.39
CA LEU A 210 -14.26 18.84 -3.73
C LEU A 210 -15.66 19.44 -3.77
N ILE A 211 -16.53 19.07 -2.83
CA ILE A 211 -17.92 19.56 -2.86
C ILE A 211 -18.04 21.06 -2.60
N ASP A 212 -17.15 21.61 -1.76
CA ASP A 212 -17.13 23.04 -1.49
C ASP A 212 -16.63 23.83 -2.71
N TYR A 213 -15.64 23.31 -3.43
CA TYR A 213 -15.25 23.84 -4.74
C TYR A 213 -16.44 23.89 -5.71
N ILE A 214 -17.16 22.78 -5.87
CA ILE A 214 -18.29 22.71 -6.81
C ILE A 214 -19.42 23.69 -6.46
N ASN A 215 -19.69 23.88 -5.17
CA ASN A 215 -20.81 24.71 -4.74
C ASN A 215 -20.47 26.20 -4.68
N ASN A 216 -19.22 26.54 -4.33
CA ASN A 216 -18.87 27.91 -3.97
C ASN A 216 -17.78 28.55 -4.85
N TYR A 217 -16.95 27.77 -5.55
CA TYR A 217 -15.76 28.30 -6.22
C TYR A 217 -15.58 27.92 -7.70
N LYS A 218 -16.30 26.93 -8.23
CA LYS A 218 -16.12 26.45 -9.62
C LYS A 218 -16.30 27.55 -10.68
N ASP A 219 -17.24 28.47 -10.45
CA ASP A 219 -17.57 29.58 -11.34
C ASP A 219 -16.94 30.90 -10.85
N SER A 220 -16.05 30.83 -9.86
CA SER A 220 -15.33 31.98 -9.32
C SER A 220 -14.01 32.21 -10.07
N ASN A 221 -13.39 33.37 -9.81
CA ASN A 221 -12.04 33.66 -10.29
C ASN A 221 -10.93 33.30 -9.29
N GLU A 222 -11.28 32.66 -8.17
CA GLU A 222 -10.33 32.27 -7.15
C GLU A 222 -9.39 31.17 -7.65
N SER A 223 -8.17 31.17 -7.11
CA SER A 223 -7.26 30.02 -7.24
C SER A 223 -7.57 29.02 -6.14
N VAL A 224 -7.74 27.74 -6.48
CA VAL A 224 -8.22 26.72 -5.54
C VAL A 224 -7.29 25.52 -5.51
N LEU A 225 -6.93 25.10 -4.29
CA LEU A 225 -6.30 23.81 -4.01
C LEU A 225 -7.35 22.89 -3.39
N ILE A 226 -7.85 21.95 -4.19
CA ILE A 226 -8.78 20.91 -3.75
C ILE A 226 -7.98 19.80 -3.08
N LEU A 227 -8.24 19.56 -1.80
CA LEU A 227 -7.63 18.46 -1.06
C LEU A 227 -8.55 17.24 -1.10
N ARG A 228 -8.05 16.15 -1.66
CA ARG A 228 -8.74 14.85 -1.75
C ARG A 228 -7.90 13.77 -1.09
N HIS A 229 -8.53 12.93 -0.29
CA HIS A 229 -7.89 11.82 0.41
C HIS A 229 -8.58 10.49 0.12
N ASP A 230 -7.88 9.60 -0.56
CA ASP A 230 -8.35 8.23 -0.78
C ASP A 230 -7.84 7.37 0.38
N VAL A 231 -8.75 6.95 1.26
CA VAL A 231 -8.42 6.21 2.48
C VAL A 231 -8.33 4.72 2.17
N ASP A 232 -7.19 4.30 1.65
CA ASP A 232 -6.99 2.93 1.16
C ASP A 232 -6.54 1.92 2.23
N SER A 233 -5.97 2.42 3.33
CA SER A 233 -5.49 1.59 4.44
C SER A 233 -5.98 2.03 5.81
N LYS A 234 -6.28 1.07 6.69
CA LYS A 234 -6.61 1.30 8.11
C LYS A 234 -5.39 1.73 8.92
N THR A 235 -5.10 3.03 8.94
CA THR A 235 -3.98 3.60 9.72
C THR A 235 -4.42 4.84 10.50
N ASP A 236 -3.66 5.20 11.54
CA ASP A 236 -3.85 6.48 12.26
C ASP A 236 -3.52 7.71 11.41
N ASN A 237 -3.02 7.53 10.17
CA ASN A 237 -2.59 8.65 9.36
C ASN A 237 -3.75 9.50 8.87
N THR A 238 -4.90 8.90 8.57
CA THR A 238 -6.12 9.63 8.20
C THR A 238 -6.51 10.59 9.31
N LYS A 239 -6.54 10.11 10.56
CA LYS A 239 -6.80 10.96 11.74
C LYS A 239 -5.77 12.08 11.89
N LYS A 240 -4.47 11.79 11.72
CA LYS A 240 -3.41 12.81 11.82
C LYS A 240 -3.50 13.87 10.73
N MET A 241 -3.87 13.47 9.52
CA MET A 241 -4.06 14.38 8.39
C MET A 241 -5.23 15.33 8.66
N PHE A 242 -6.37 14.77 9.08
CA PHE A 242 -7.55 15.52 9.50
C PHE A 242 -7.22 16.52 10.63
N GLU A 243 -6.52 16.07 11.69
CA GLU A 243 -6.09 16.96 12.76
C GLU A 243 -5.18 18.11 12.29
N ILE A 244 -4.35 17.87 11.27
CA ILE A 244 -3.52 18.92 10.67
C ILE A 244 -4.39 19.95 9.96
N GLU A 245 -5.37 19.50 9.18
CA GLU A 245 -6.26 20.36 8.42
C GLU A 245 -7.16 21.20 9.34
N CYS A 246 -7.74 20.61 10.39
CA CYS A 246 -8.46 21.35 11.42
C CYS A 246 -7.60 22.45 12.03
N LYS A 247 -6.34 22.13 12.40
CA LYS A 247 -5.38 23.12 12.95
C LYS A 247 -5.01 24.21 11.95
N LYS A 248 -5.08 23.92 10.64
CA LYS A 248 -4.81 24.89 9.57
C LYS A 248 -6.06 25.64 9.11
N LYS A 249 -7.24 25.27 9.61
CA LYS A 249 -8.54 25.83 9.23
C LYS A 249 -8.72 25.76 7.71
N VAL A 250 -8.61 24.55 7.17
CA VAL A 250 -8.85 24.23 5.76
C VAL A 250 -9.70 22.98 5.70
N TYR A 251 -10.46 22.80 4.62
CA TYR A 251 -11.35 21.66 4.41
C TYR A 251 -10.78 20.74 3.34
N SER A 252 -11.23 19.49 3.33
CA SER A 252 -10.80 18.45 2.40
C SER A 252 -11.88 17.37 2.29
N THR A 253 -11.72 16.48 1.30
CA THR A 253 -12.59 15.32 1.09
C THR A 253 -11.90 14.04 1.51
N TYR A 254 -12.56 13.19 2.30
CA TYR A 254 -12.10 11.85 2.68
C TYR A 254 -13.00 10.78 2.06
N TYR A 255 -12.48 10.06 1.06
CA TYR A 255 -13.14 8.91 0.46
C TYR A 255 -12.74 7.63 1.19
N PHE A 256 -13.69 6.99 1.87
CA PHE A 256 -13.45 5.73 2.59
C PHE A 256 -13.88 4.53 1.76
N ARG A 257 -13.04 3.51 1.70
CA ARG A 257 -13.43 2.17 1.25
C ARG A 257 -14.28 1.50 2.32
N TRP A 258 -15.06 0.47 1.96
CA TRP A 258 -15.69 -0.39 2.96
C TRP A 258 -14.65 -1.06 3.87
N GLU A 259 -13.52 -1.47 3.30
CA GLU A 259 -12.42 -2.07 4.07
C GLU A 259 -11.82 -1.10 5.09
N THR A 260 -11.82 0.21 4.84
CA THR A 260 -11.25 1.23 5.73
C THR A 260 -12.30 1.99 6.54
N PHE A 261 -13.57 1.59 6.44
CA PHE A 261 -14.68 2.17 7.18
C PHE A 261 -14.39 2.22 8.69
N ASN A 262 -14.43 3.44 9.23
CA ASN A 262 -14.27 3.70 10.66
C ASN A 262 -15.34 4.72 11.09
N LYS A 263 -16.43 4.22 11.69
CA LYS A 263 -17.58 5.03 12.08
C LYS A 263 -17.21 6.21 12.97
N GLU A 264 -16.34 6.01 13.95
CA GLU A 264 -15.95 7.05 14.89
C GLU A 264 -15.19 8.18 14.18
N LEU A 265 -14.21 7.81 13.34
CA LEU A 265 -13.42 8.79 12.59
C LEU A 265 -14.29 9.51 11.55
N ILE A 266 -15.13 8.79 10.82
CA ILE A 266 -16.07 9.37 9.84
C ILE A 266 -17.00 10.38 10.50
N ASN A 267 -17.60 10.01 11.65
CA ASN A 267 -18.45 10.91 12.42
C ASN A 267 -17.71 12.18 12.82
N ASN A 268 -16.48 12.03 13.32
CA ASN A 268 -15.66 13.17 13.74
C ASN A 268 -15.32 14.10 12.56
N ILE A 269 -14.94 13.54 11.42
CA ILE A 269 -14.68 14.30 10.18
C ILE A 269 -15.94 15.08 9.77
N ASN A 270 -17.08 14.41 9.68
CA ASN A 270 -18.34 15.02 9.27
C ASN A 270 -18.85 16.09 10.25
N GLN A 271 -18.71 15.87 11.56
CA GLN A 271 -19.08 16.85 12.60
C GLN A 271 -18.22 18.12 12.59
N ASN A 272 -17.02 18.05 12.02
CA ASN A 272 -16.16 19.22 11.80
C ASN A 272 -16.35 19.82 10.39
N GLU A 273 -17.44 19.46 9.70
CA GLU A 273 -17.84 19.98 8.38
C GLU A 273 -16.90 19.61 7.22
N PHE A 274 -16.03 18.62 7.42
CA PHE A 274 -15.24 18.04 6.33
C PHE A 274 -16.10 17.10 5.50
N GLU A 275 -15.75 16.96 4.23
CA GLU A 275 -16.49 16.09 3.33
C GLU A 275 -16.09 14.63 3.53
N VAL A 276 -17.10 13.76 3.67
CA VAL A 276 -16.94 12.31 3.67
C VAL A 276 -17.61 11.74 2.42
N GLY A 277 -16.88 10.90 1.69
CA GLY A 277 -17.39 10.17 0.53
C GLY A 277 -17.08 8.68 0.58
N LEU A 278 -17.70 7.93 -0.33
CA LEU A 278 -17.41 6.50 -0.54
C LEU A 278 -16.34 6.35 -1.62
N HIS A 279 -15.29 5.57 -1.32
CA HIS A 279 -14.30 5.11 -2.28
C HIS A 279 -14.68 3.72 -2.78
N TYR A 280 -15.42 3.64 -3.88
CA TYR A 280 -16.09 2.41 -4.29
C TYR A 280 -15.24 1.51 -5.18
N GLU A 281 -15.40 0.20 -5.01
CA GLU A 281 -14.73 -0.86 -5.79
C GLU A 281 -15.70 -1.93 -6.28
N THR A 282 -17.00 -1.56 -6.35
CA THR A 282 -18.15 -2.44 -6.55
C THR A 282 -18.01 -3.40 -7.73
N LEU A 283 -17.57 -2.93 -8.89
CA LEU A 283 -17.43 -3.79 -10.08
C LEU A 283 -16.32 -4.82 -9.87
N ALA A 284 -15.17 -4.40 -9.33
CA ALA A 284 -14.07 -5.31 -9.07
C ALA A 284 -14.46 -6.40 -8.05
N GLU A 285 -15.09 -6.02 -6.94
CA GLU A 285 -15.56 -6.96 -5.92
C GLU A 285 -16.61 -7.92 -6.45
N TYR A 286 -17.59 -7.41 -7.22
CA TYR A 286 -18.61 -8.22 -7.87
C TYR A 286 -17.98 -9.26 -8.80
N CYS A 287 -17.03 -8.86 -9.65
CA CYS A 287 -16.38 -9.80 -10.57
C CYS A 287 -15.53 -10.84 -9.85
N ILE A 288 -14.81 -10.47 -8.78
CA ILE A 288 -14.02 -11.41 -7.97
C ILE A 288 -14.95 -12.45 -7.33
N LYS A 289 -16.04 -12.01 -6.70
CA LYS A 289 -16.99 -12.88 -6.01
C LYS A 289 -17.65 -13.89 -6.95
N ASN A 290 -17.88 -13.49 -8.20
CA ASN A 290 -18.56 -14.30 -9.21
C ASN A 290 -17.60 -14.98 -10.22
N ASN A 291 -16.29 -14.88 -10.02
CA ASN A 291 -15.25 -15.41 -10.93
C ASN A 291 -15.40 -14.92 -12.39
N ILE A 292 -15.74 -13.65 -12.59
CA ILE A 292 -15.94 -13.04 -13.90
C ILE A 292 -14.60 -12.51 -14.43
N LEU A 293 -14.22 -12.94 -15.63
CA LEU A 293 -12.98 -12.52 -16.31
C LEU A 293 -13.21 -11.48 -17.40
N THR A 294 -14.46 -11.26 -17.81
CA THR A 294 -14.82 -10.26 -18.83
C THR A 294 -16.19 -9.71 -18.48
N VAL A 295 -16.30 -8.39 -18.45
CA VAL A 295 -17.51 -7.67 -18.02
C VAL A 295 -18.41 -7.42 -19.21
N ASN A 296 -19.70 -7.70 -19.07
CA ASN A 296 -20.73 -7.33 -20.03
C ASN A 296 -21.64 -6.20 -19.51
N LYS A 297 -22.52 -5.70 -20.38
CA LYS A 297 -23.42 -4.57 -20.04
C LYS A 297 -24.41 -4.90 -18.91
N GLU A 298 -24.96 -6.11 -18.89
CA GLU A 298 -25.91 -6.54 -17.87
C GLU A 298 -25.26 -6.55 -16.47
N GLN A 299 -24.03 -7.05 -16.37
CA GLN A 299 -23.24 -7.02 -15.13
C GLN A 299 -22.91 -5.60 -14.68
N ILE A 300 -22.65 -4.68 -15.62
CA ILE A 300 -22.45 -3.25 -15.31
C ILE A 300 -23.74 -2.67 -14.73
N ASP A 301 -24.89 -2.94 -15.36
CA ASP A 301 -26.18 -2.44 -14.90
C ASP A 301 -26.56 -3.02 -13.52
N GLU A 302 -26.27 -4.30 -13.27
CA GLU A 302 -26.41 -4.89 -11.93
C GLU A 302 -25.49 -4.20 -10.91
N CYS A 303 -24.21 -3.98 -11.25
CA CYS A 303 -23.27 -3.28 -10.37
C CYS A 303 -23.68 -1.84 -10.06
N ARG A 304 -24.43 -1.18 -10.94
CA ARG A 304 -24.98 0.16 -10.67
C ARG A 304 -26.02 0.13 -9.56
N GLU A 305 -26.93 -0.84 -9.57
CA GLU A 305 -27.89 -1.02 -8.48
C GLU A 305 -27.19 -1.39 -7.17
N ILE A 306 -26.16 -2.23 -7.23
CA ILE A 306 -25.34 -2.57 -6.06
C ILE A 306 -24.67 -1.31 -5.50
N LEU A 307 -24.01 -0.50 -6.33
CA LEU A 307 -23.35 0.73 -5.89
C LEU A 307 -24.35 1.73 -5.29
N ARG A 308 -25.53 1.87 -5.89
CA ARG A 308 -26.60 2.71 -5.32
C ARG A 308 -26.98 2.23 -3.92
N GLN A 309 -27.10 0.92 -3.71
CA GLN A 309 -27.38 0.36 -2.39
C GLN A 309 -26.20 0.52 -1.42
N GLU A 310 -24.95 0.38 -1.88
CA GLU A 310 -23.75 0.62 -1.08
C GLU A 310 -23.70 2.06 -0.54
N ILE A 311 -24.03 3.06 -1.37
CA ILE A 311 -24.08 4.46 -0.94
C ILE A 311 -25.14 4.66 0.14
N ILE A 312 -26.34 4.06 -0.02
CA ILE A 312 -27.41 4.11 0.98
C ILE A 312 -26.96 3.47 2.30
N ASP A 313 -26.34 2.29 2.22
CA ASP A 313 -25.85 1.57 3.39
C ASP A 313 -24.71 2.31 4.09
N PHE A 314 -23.81 2.94 3.32
CA PHE A 314 -22.73 3.75 3.85
C PHE A 314 -23.30 4.94 4.62
N ASN A 315 -24.21 5.71 4.00
CA ASN A 315 -24.90 6.83 4.65
C ASN A 315 -25.57 6.41 5.96
N LYS A 316 -26.30 5.29 5.96
CA LYS A 316 -26.98 4.76 7.15
C LYS A 316 -25.99 4.33 8.25
N LYS A 317 -24.93 3.61 7.91
CA LYS A 317 -23.96 3.09 8.89
C LYS A 317 -23.09 4.20 9.48
N ALA A 318 -22.68 5.16 8.64
CA ALA A 318 -21.86 6.29 9.03
C ALA A 318 -22.67 7.47 9.56
N ASN A 319 -24.00 7.49 9.43
CA ASN A 319 -24.81 8.66 9.78
C ASN A 319 -24.31 9.95 9.12
N VAL A 320 -24.02 9.87 7.82
CA VAL A 320 -23.58 10.98 6.97
C VAL A 320 -24.45 11.06 5.72
N LYS A 321 -24.35 12.18 5.01
CA LYS A 321 -24.90 12.32 3.67
C LYS A 321 -23.75 12.48 2.69
N VAL A 322 -23.32 11.38 2.09
CA VAL A 322 -22.33 11.37 1.01
C VAL A 322 -22.86 12.21 -0.15
N LYS A 323 -22.07 13.21 -0.56
CA LYS A 323 -22.37 14.08 -1.71
C LYS A 323 -21.51 13.75 -2.92
N THR A 324 -20.31 13.24 -2.72
CA THR A 324 -19.44 12.80 -3.81
C THR A 324 -18.86 11.42 -3.54
N VAL A 325 -18.47 10.73 -4.61
CA VAL A 325 -17.86 9.40 -4.54
C VAL A 325 -16.62 9.36 -5.42
N ALA A 326 -15.73 8.42 -5.16
CA ALA A 326 -14.51 8.24 -5.94
C ALA A 326 -14.34 6.77 -6.31
N ASN A 327 -14.08 6.47 -7.58
CA ASN A 327 -13.77 5.10 -7.97
C ASN A 327 -12.37 4.69 -7.47
N HIS A 328 -12.27 3.51 -6.87
CA HIS A 328 -10.99 2.90 -6.51
C HIS A 328 -10.41 2.13 -7.71
N GLY A 329 -9.09 2.19 -7.88
CA GLY A 329 -8.35 1.47 -8.91
C GLY A 329 -7.92 0.09 -8.43
N HIS A 330 -8.85 -0.85 -8.26
CA HIS A 330 -8.54 -2.18 -7.76
C HIS A 330 -7.63 -2.94 -8.76
N PRO A 331 -6.59 -3.69 -8.33
CA PRO A 331 -5.70 -4.42 -9.25
C PRO A 331 -6.43 -5.36 -10.22
N TYR A 332 -7.58 -5.90 -9.80
CA TYR A 332 -8.42 -6.73 -10.66
C TYR A 332 -9.00 -6.00 -11.88
N ASN A 333 -9.20 -4.68 -11.80
CA ASN A 333 -9.64 -3.88 -12.94
C ASN A 333 -8.65 -3.95 -14.11
N ILE A 334 -7.34 -4.07 -13.84
CA ILE A 334 -6.30 -4.24 -14.88
C ILE A 334 -6.54 -5.54 -15.65
N HIS A 335 -6.90 -6.61 -14.95
CA HIS A 335 -7.23 -7.89 -15.59
C HIS A 335 -8.52 -7.80 -16.41
N LEU A 336 -9.53 -7.08 -15.91
CA LEU A 336 -10.78 -6.85 -16.61
C LEU A 336 -10.65 -5.89 -17.80
N LYS A 337 -9.58 -5.08 -17.83
CA LYS A 337 -9.43 -3.89 -18.70
C LYS A 337 -10.59 -2.90 -18.58
N VAL A 338 -11.25 -2.88 -17.42
CA VAL A 338 -12.41 -2.04 -17.14
C VAL A 338 -12.29 -1.49 -15.72
N SER A 339 -12.31 -0.18 -15.59
CA SER A 339 -12.29 0.59 -14.34
C SER A 339 -13.66 0.64 -13.68
N ASN A 340 -13.69 0.74 -12.35
CA ASN A 340 -14.92 0.99 -11.58
C ASN A 340 -15.66 2.27 -12.02
N ASN A 341 -14.94 3.27 -12.56
CA ASN A 341 -15.53 4.53 -13.03
C ASN A 341 -16.67 4.33 -14.06
N ILE A 342 -16.67 3.23 -14.82
CA ILE A 342 -17.72 2.89 -15.81
C ILE A 342 -19.13 2.85 -15.20
N LEU A 343 -19.25 2.62 -13.88
CA LEU A 343 -20.54 2.58 -13.20
C LEU A 343 -21.24 3.95 -13.23
N LEU A 344 -20.47 5.03 -13.11
CA LEU A 344 -20.98 6.41 -13.07
C LEU A 344 -20.74 7.19 -14.37
N GLU A 345 -19.83 6.74 -15.24
CA GLU A 345 -19.50 7.44 -16.49
C GLU A 345 -20.74 7.67 -17.38
N ASP A 346 -20.92 8.92 -17.84
CA ASP A 346 -22.06 9.36 -18.66
C ASP A 346 -23.42 8.99 -18.03
N ARG A 347 -23.55 9.09 -16.70
CA ARG A 347 -24.81 8.87 -15.97
C ARG A 347 -25.23 10.11 -15.18
N ASP A 348 -26.53 10.16 -14.88
CA ASP A 348 -27.07 11.14 -13.96
C ASP A 348 -26.78 10.70 -12.51
N TYR A 349 -25.90 11.44 -11.83
CA TYR A 349 -25.49 11.12 -10.45
C TYR A 349 -26.64 11.12 -9.44
N ARG A 350 -27.75 11.82 -9.73
CA ARG A 350 -28.95 11.83 -8.88
C ARG A 350 -29.57 10.45 -8.71
N TYR A 351 -29.40 9.57 -9.71
CA TYR A 351 -29.84 8.18 -9.61
C TYR A 351 -29.12 7.42 -8.48
N PHE A 352 -27.84 7.74 -8.23
CA PHE A 352 -27.07 7.16 -7.13
C PHE A 352 -27.25 7.92 -5.80
N GLY A 353 -27.96 9.05 -5.82
CA GLY A 353 -28.13 9.92 -4.64
C GLY A 353 -26.91 10.78 -4.32
N VAL A 354 -26.03 11.02 -5.29
CA VAL A 354 -24.80 11.84 -5.14
C VAL A 354 -24.78 12.98 -6.16
N GLU A 355 -23.93 13.97 -5.94
CA GLU A 355 -23.82 15.19 -6.75
C GLU A 355 -22.67 15.09 -7.76
N LEU A 356 -21.61 14.32 -7.49
CA LEU A 356 -20.43 14.24 -8.34
C LEU A 356 -19.60 12.95 -8.12
N GLU A 357 -18.95 12.46 -9.18
CA GLU A 357 -17.83 11.51 -9.09
C GLU A 357 -16.48 12.25 -9.15
N ALA A 358 -15.50 11.83 -8.35
CA ALA A 358 -14.26 12.58 -8.13
C ALA A 358 -13.34 12.67 -9.36
N TYR A 359 -13.60 11.90 -10.41
CA TYR A 359 -13.00 11.95 -11.73
C TYR A 359 -14.03 12.30 -12.82
N ASP A 360 -15.08 13.06 -12.48
CA ASP A 360 -16.08 13.53 -13.44
C ASP A 360 -15.42 14.15 -14.69
N LYS A 361 -15.90 13.73 -15.86
CA LYS A 361 -15.30 14.09 -17.14
C LYS A 361 -15.30 15.60 -17.37
N LYS A 362 -16.47 16.22 -17.21
CA LYS A 362 -16.66 17.63 -17.51
C LYS A 362 -15.90 18.51 -16.52
N LEU A 363 -15.86 18.13 -15.25
CA LEU A 363 -15.04 18.79 -14.24
C LEU A 363 -13.57 18.86 -14.66
N TYR A 364 -12.99 17.76 -15.11
CA TYR A 364 -11.58 17.72 -15.51
C TYR A 364 -11.32 18.42 -16.85
N GLU A 365 -12.22 18.31 -17.81
CA GLU A 365 -12.08 18.97 -19.12
C GLU A 365 -12.20 20.50 -19.01
N ASP A 366 -13.16 20.99 -18.21
CA ASP A 366 -13.51 22.42 -18.20
C ASP A 366 -12.76 23.20 -17.11
N TYR A 367 -12.37 22.56 -15.99
CA TYR A 367 -11.94 23.30 -14.79
C TYR A 367 -10.59 22.88 -14.18
N ILE A 368 -10.29 21.58 -14.08
CA ILE A 368 -9.08 21.12 -13.37
C ILE A 368 -7.83 21.35 -14.21
N VAL A 369 -6.95 22.24 -13.74
CA VAL A 369 -5.70 22.58 -14.45
C VAL A 369 -4.59 21.57 -14.14
N THR A 370 -4.50 21.10 -12.90
CA THR A 370 -3.43 20.18 -12.49
C THR A 370 -3.92 19.18 -11.46
N HIS A 371 -3.70 17.89 -11.75
CA HIS A 371 -3.95 16.80 -10.82
C HIS A 371 -2.62 16.24 -10.32
N ILE A 372 -2.47 16.18 -9.00
CA ILE A 372 -1.30 15.67 -8.31
C ILE A 372 -1.74 14.48 -7.48
N MET A 373 -1.01 13.38 -7.61
CA MET A 373 -1.23 12.19 -6.80
C MET A 373 0.06 11.86 -6.06
N ASP A 374 -0.04 11.67 -4.75
CA ASP A 374 1.09 11.19 -3.97
C ASP A 374 1.46 9.73 -4.32
N ASN A 375 2.52 9.25 -3.69
CA ASN A 375 3.00 7.88 -3.76
C ASN A 375 3.90 7.60 -2.55
N ASN A 376 4.35 6.36 -2.39
CA ASN A 376 5.47 6.00 -1.53
C ASN A 376 6.68 6.90 -1.83
N ILE A 377 7.38 7.34 -0.77
CA ILE A 377 8.50 8.30 -0.92
C ILE A 377 9.66 7.77 -1.79
N MET A 378 9.77 6.44 -1.92
CA MET A 378 10.78 5.80 -2.74
C MET A 378 10.48 5.88 -4.25
N VAL A 379 9.31 6.43 -4.64
CA VAL A 379 8.90 6.66 -6.03
C VAL A 379 8.78 8.15 -6.27
N ASN A 380 9.69 8.72 -7.08
CA ASN A 380 9.70 10.12 -7.50
C ASN A 380 9.45 11.08 -6.33
N TYR A 381 10.20 10.89 -5.25
CA TYR A 381 10.08 11.69 -4.01
C TYR A 381 8.63 11.77 -3.47
N GLY A 382 7.88 10.68 -3.64
CA GLY A 382 6.52 10.54 -3.12
C GLY A 382 5.42 11.07 -4.02
N PHE A 383 5.66 11.25 -5.32
CA PHE A 383 4.62 11.69 -6.26
C PHE A 383 4.55 10.77 -7.47
N SER A 384 3.34 10.43 -7.90
CA SER A 384 3.13 9.53 -9.03
C SER A 384 3.38 10.19 -10.39
N TYR A 385 3.22 11.51 -10.46
CA TYR A 385 3.37 12.33 -11.66
C TYR A 385 4.55 13.30 -11.54
N LYS A 386 4.94 13.90 -12.68
CA LYS A 386 6.03 14.88 -12.72
C LYS A 386 5.74 16.11 -11.86
N SER A 387 4.46 16.50 -11.75
CA SER A 387 4.00 17.65 -10.97
C SER A 387 3.91 17.32 -9.48
N ASN A 388 3.99 18.36 -8.66
CA ASN A 388 3.90 18.33 -7.19
C ASN A 388 3.29 19.66 -6.69
N PRO A 389 2.88 19.73 -5.41
CA PRO A 389 2.15 20.90 -4.92
C PRO A 389 2.96 22.19 -4.99
N ILE A 390 4.27 22.14 -4.71
CA ILE A 390 5.10 23.34 -4.72
C ILE A 390 5.21 23.93 -6.12
N GLU A 391 5.50 23.11 -7.12
CA GLU A 391 5.62 23.58 -8.51
C GLU A 391 4.30 24.07 -9.09
N ALA A 392 3.20 23.35 -8.85
CA ALA A 392 1.87 23.74 -9.36
C ALA A 392 1.42 25.10 -8.80
N ILE A 393 1.59 25.30 -7.48
CA ILE A 393 1.26 26.57 -6.82
C ILE A 393 2.17 27.71 -7.32
N LYS A 394 3.46 27.43 -7.56
CA LYS A 394 4.40 28.45 -8.08
C LYS A 394 4.12 28.84 -9.52
N ARG A 395 3.70 27.88 -10.35
CA ARG A 395 3.26 28.14 -11.72
C ARG A 395 1.99 28.98 -11.76
N GLY A 396 1.22 28.98 -10.67
CA GLY A 396 -0.05 29.71 -10.58
C GLY A 396 -1.20 28.94 -11.23
N ASP A 397 -1.15 27.61 -11.22
CA ASP A 397 -2.26 26.80 -11.75
C ASP A 397 -3.54 27.13 -11.00
N LYS A 398 -4.59 27.52 -11.72
CA LYS A 398 -5.80 28.09 -11.12
C LYS A 398 -6.54 27.08 -10.24
N VAL A 399 -6.72 25.85 -10.71
CA VAL A 399 -7.41 24.79 -9.95
C VAL A 399 -6.52 23.55 -9.90
N ILE A 400 -6.07 23.23 -8.68
CA ILE A 400 -5.18 22.10 -8.41
C ILE A 400 -5.93 21.08 -7.58
N VAL A 401 -5.98 19.83 -8.04
CA VAL A 401 -6.40 18.69 -7.22
C VAL A 401 -5.16 18.05 -6.63
N PHE A 402 -5.11 17.96 -5.31
CA PHE A 402 -4.10 17.17 -4.61
C PHE A 402 -4.74 15.94 -3.97
N LEU A 403 -4.57 14.80 -4.65
CA LEU A 403 -4.92 13.47 -4.18
C LEU A 403 -3.79 12.91 -3.31
N ALA A 404 -4.08 12.71 -2.02
CA ALA A 404 -3.18 12.11 -1.06
C ALA A 404 -3.75 10.81 -0.49
N HIS A 405 -2.92 9.78 -0.37
CA HIS A 405 -3.29 8.54 0.31
C HIS A 405 -2.65 8.56 1.70
N PRO A 406 -3.43 8.63 2.81
CA PRO A 406 -2.88 8.86 4.15
C PRO A 406 -1.74 7.92 4.56
N GLU A 407 -1.72 6.67 4.12
CA GLU A 407 -0.66 5.69 4.36
C GLU A 407 0.73 6.15 3.87
N HIS A 408 0.80 6.99 2.85
CA HIS A 408 2.06 7.49 2.30
C HIS A 408 2.69 8.61 3.15
N TRP A 409 2.01 9.12 4.18
CA TRP A 409 2.44 10.32 4.92
C TRP A 409 3.14 10.07 6.24
N ARG A 410 3.03 8.85 6.75
CA ARG A 410 3.80 8.41 7.91
C ARG A 410 3.90 6.89 7.89
N TYR A 411 5.10 6.41 8.08
CA TYR A 411 5.44 5.01 7.88
C TYR A 411 5.61 4.29 9.21
N SER A 412 5.33 2.98 9.23
CA SER A 412 5.68 2.16 10.39
C SER A 412 7.21 2.06 10.52
N LEU A 413 7.69 1.65 11.70
CA LEU A 413 9.13 1.42 11.90
C LEU A 413 9.68 0.34 10.94
N ASN A 414 8.85 -0.65 10.57
CA ASN A 414 9.25 -1.70 9.64
C ASN A 414 9.37 -1.16 8.21
N ASP A 415 8.40 -0.37 7.76
CA ASP A 415 8.45 0.24 6.42
C ASP A 415 9.65 1.17 6.30
N ARG A 416 9.92 1.98 7.34
CA ARG A 416 11.10 2.85 7.38
C ARG A 416 12.41 2.06 7.35
N LEU A 417 12.48 0.90 8.00
CA LEU A 417 13.65 0.02 7.88
C LEU A 417 13.80 -0.49 6.43
N LYS A 418 12.72 -0.96 5.81
CA LYS A 418 12.74 -1.40 4.39
C LYS A 418 13.19 -0.25 3.49
N MET A 419 12.64 0.95 3.67
CA MET A 419 13.01 2.16 2.94
C MET A 419 14.47 2.55 3.17
N TYR A 420 14.98 2.47 4.42
CA TYR A 420 16.39 2.76 4.71
C TYR A 420 17.33 1.81 3.97
N LEU A 421 17.01 0.51 3.96
CA LEU A 421 17.80 -0.49 3.22
C LEU A 421 17.73 -0.25 1.72
N ASN A 422 16.55 0.02 1.17
CA ASN A 422 16.37 0.35 -0.24
C ASN A 422 17.14 1.63 -0.63
N TYR A 423 17.07 2.67 0.21
CA TYR A 423 17.83 3.90 0.01
C TYR A 423 19.34 3.65 0.02
N LYS A 424 19.86 2.86 0.98
CA LYS A 424 21.28 2.48 1.05
C LYS A 424 21.75 1.69 -0.17
N ASN A 425 20.87 0.88 -0.74
CA ASN A 425 21.17 0.06 -1.92
C ASN A 425 20.93 0.79 -3.25
N GLY A 426 20.45 2.04 -3.23
CA GLY A 426 20.10 2.77 -4.46
C GLY A 426 18.79 2.34 -5.11
N ASN A 427 17.97 1.53 -4.43
CA ASN A 427 16.71 0.98 -4.94
C ASN A 427 15.55 1.96 -4.75
N TYR A 428 15.55 3.08 -5.49
CA TYR A 428 14.46 4.05 -5.51
C TYR A 428 14.45 4.86 -6.81
N VAL A 429 13.28 5.35 -7.18
CA VAL A 429 13.07 6.12 -8.42
C VAL A 429 13.13 7.61 -8.09
N LYS A 430 14.01 8.35 -8.77
CA LYS A 430 14.24 9.79 -8.50
C LYS A 430 13.37 10.72 -9.33
N SER A 431 12.76 10.25 -10.41
CA SER A 431 11.98 11.07 -11.33
C SER A 431 10.97 10.24 -12.10
N THR A 432 9.93 10.90 -12.61
CA THR A 432 8.95 10.31 -13.53
C THR A 432 8.60 11.33 -14.62
N TYR A 433 8.33 10.85 -15.83
CA TYR A 433 7.76 11.65 -16.91
C TYR A 433 6.23 11.51 -16.99
N ARG A 434 5.63 10.69 -16.11
CA ARG A 434 4.19 10.47 -16.10
C ARG A 434 3.45 11.78 -15.82
N GLU A 435 2.41 12.00 -16.59
CA GLU A 435 1.39 13.01 -16.33
C GLU A 435 0.09 12.33 -15.97
N PHE A 436 -0.77 13.03 -15.24
CA PHE A 436 -2.12 12.55 -15.03
C PHE A 436 -2.87 12.63 -16.36
N VAL A 437 -3.47 11.51 -16.74
CA VAL A 437 -4.43 11.44 -17.84
C VAL A 437 -5.67 10.78 -17.27
N ARG A 438 -6.80 11.49 -17.36
CA ARG A 438 -8.09 10.92 -16.99
C ARG A 438 -8.39 9.74 -17.93
N ILE A 439 -8.88 8.64 -17.39
CA ILE A 439 -9.40 7.53 -18.19
C ILE A 439 -10.49 8.07 -19.12
N LEU A 440 -10.42 7.72 -20.41
CA LEU A 440 -11.35 8.19 -21.44
C LEU A 440 -12.62 7.32 -21.48
N LYS A 441 -13.57 7.69 -22.37
CA LYS A 441 -14.89 7.07 -22.49
C LYS A 441 -14.83 5.53 -22.46
N GLU A 442 -15.85 4.95 -21.82
CA GLU A 442 -16.06 3.51 -21.57
C GLU A 442 -15.27 2.91 -20.40
N GLY A 443 -14.45 3.69 -19.68
CA GLY A 443 -13.75 3.20 -18.49
C GLY A 443 -12.72 2.10 -18.82
N ILE A 444 -12.30 1.98 -20.07
CA ILE A 444 -11.32 0.99 -20.53
C ILE A 444 -9.92 1.44 -20.11
N LEU A 445 -9.17 0.53 -19.49
CA LEU A 445 -7.83 0.78 -18.93
C LEU A 445 -6.69 0.57 -19.93
#